data_AF-E0SNE0-F1
#
_entry.id   AF-E0SNE0-F1
#
_cell.length_a   1.000
_cell.length_b   1.000
_cell.length_c   1.000
_cell.angle_alpha   90.00
_cell.angle_beta   90.00
_cell.angle_gamma   90.00
#
_symmetry.space_group_name_H-M   'P 1'
#
loop_
_entity.id
_entity.type
_entity.pdbx_description
1 polymer ?
#
loop_
_entity_poly.entity_id
_entity_poly.type
_entity_poly.pdbx_seq_one_letter_code
_entity_poly.pdbx_strand_id
1 'polypeptide(L)'
;MQTSEYRTILAQVFKSLLVILSCMIGLIWLYQQSINSYWELHFHTKSPWDGITSPPWVFGDRLMEASQAAKDSFVESLTSAPGGNARQSIPDDAPVAPRQAARPIAPREKSLPPTVKEPDTHVDGNSATRAASTNIGDNHVVLKAGQAVLFIGDSMMEGVAPHVIKMLRDRYSVEGIDLSKRSTGLTYPHFFNWPLILSHELEKRQDIGALVVFLGSNDPWDMPSGNGKNFLKFESPAWESAYRDRIRSILNLAREKRIPVIWVSPPNVENKKLNHGINYINGLFESEVKAENEISIRVNEIFGYQSSIYSPDMEQDKAKVRIRTNDGVHFSLTGQKMIAERIFSKISVRPSLNEVTH
;
A
#
# COMPACT_ATOMS: atom_id res chain seq x y z
N MET A 1 61.61 8.62 12.66
CA MET A 1 60.47 9.57 12.57
C MET A 1 59.19 8.97 11.99
N GLN A 2 59.21 7.81 11.30
CA GLN A 2 58.01 7.19 10.69
C GLN A 2 57.04 6.46 11.66
N THR A 3 57.48 6.08 12.87
CA THR A 3 56.64 5.29 13.80
C THR A 3 55.55 6.10 14.50
N SER A 4 55.74 7.42 14.63
CA SER A 4 54.77 8.34 15.23
C SER A 4 53.55 8.53 14.34
N GLU A 5 53.76 8.67 13.03
CA GLU A 5 52.65 8.86 12.07
C GLU A 5 51.79 7.61 11.95
N TYR A 6 52.41 6.42 11.95
CA TYR A 6 51.69 5.15 11.91
C TYR A 6 50.74 4.97 13.11
N ARG A 7 51.19 5.31 14.32
CA ARG A 7 50.34 5.22 15.53
C ARG A 7 49.16 6.19 15.47
N THR A 8 49.36 7.40 14.98
CA THR A 8 48.30 8.41 14.82
C THR A 8 47.27 7.97 13.78
N ILE A 9 47.73 7.48 12.62
CA ILE A 9 46.85 6.95 11.56
C ILE A 9 46.05 5.76 12.10
N LEU A 10 46.69 4.81 12.78
CA LEU A 10 46.02 3.63 13.33
C LEU A 10 44.95 4.01 14.37
N ALA A 11 45.26 4.98 15.24
CA ALA A 11 44.30 5.50 16.21
C ALA A 11 43.11 6.19 15.53
N GLN A 12 43.34 6.92 14.44
CA GLN A 12 42.29 7.61 13.68
C GLN A 12 41.40 6.62 12.92
N VAL A 13 41.98 5.56 12.34
CA VAL A 13 41.25 4.46 11.72
C VAL A 13 40.39 3.74 12.75
N PHE A 14 40.94 3.42 13.93
CA PHE A 14 40.20 2.77 15.00
C PHE A 14 39.02 3.63 15.49
N LYS A 15 39.23 4.93 15.69
CA LYS A 15 38.17 5.88 16.03
C LYS A 15 37.07 5.89 14.97
N SER A 16 37.45 5.94 13.69
CA SER A 16 36.50 5.94 12.58
C SER A 16 35.69 4.65 12.52
N LEU A 17 36.33 3.50 12.72
CA LEU A 17 35.66 2.20 12.78
C LEU A 17 34.67 2.12 13.95
N LEU A 18 35.04 2.66 15.12
CA LEU A 18 34.17 2.68 16.29
C LEU A 18 32.92 3.53 16.05
N VAL A 19 33.07 4.69 15.40
CA VAL A 19 31.94 5.54 15.00
C VAL A 19 31.01 4.78 14.04
N ILE A 20 31.56 4.18 12.97
CA ILE A 20 30.78 3.42 11.99
C ILE A 20 30.02 2.28 12.66
N LEU A 21 30.68 1.49 13.51
CA LEU A 21 30.06 0.38 14.22
C LEU A 21 28.94 0.86 15.14
N SER A 22 29.16 1.95 15.88
CA SER A 22 28.16 2.53 16.76
C SER A 22 26.95 3.04 15.97
N CYS A 23 27.17 3.69 14.83
CA CYS A 23 26.10 4.12 13.94
C CYS A 23 25.32 2.92 13.36
N MET A 24 25.99 1.85 12.94
CA MET A 24 25.31 0.65 12.45
C MET A 24 24.43 0.01 13.53
N ILE A 25 24.94 -0.11 14.76
CA ILE A 25 24.16 -0.63 15.89
C ILE A 25 22.95 0.27 16.16
N GLY A 26 23.14 1.59 16.17
CA GLY A 26 22.05 2.54 16.34
C GLY A 26 20.99 2.46 15.23
N LEU A 27 21.39 2.31 13.98
CA LEU A 27 20.48 2.13 12.85
C LEU A 27 19.71 0.82 12.97
N ILE A 28 20.36 -0.29 13.31
CA ILE A 28 19.70 -1.58 13.52
C ILE A 28 18.67 -1.47 14.66
N TRP A 29 19.06 -0.80 15.74
CA TRP A 29 18.23 -0.61 16.92
C TRP A 29 17.03 0.31 16.66
N LEU A 30 17.13 1.27 15.73
CA LEU A 30 16.02 2.16 15.37
C LEU A 30 15.13 1.59 14.25
N TYR A 31 15.71 0.94 13.24
CA TYR A 31 15.01 0.50 12.02
C TYR A 31 14.59 -0.97 12.06
N GLN A 32 14.11 -1.43 13.22
CA GLN A 32 13.81 -2.84 13.47
C GLN A 32 12.75 -3.40 12.50
N GLN A 33 11.62 -2.69 12.33
CA GLN A 33 10.55 -3.11 11.41
C GLN A 33 11.01 -3.18 9.95
N SER A 34 11.84 -2.23 9.51
CA SER A 34 12.38 -2.21 8.15
C SER A 34 13.31 -3.40 7.91
N ILE A 35 14.15 -3.72 8.89
CA ILE A 35 15.07 -4.86 8.84
C ILE A 35 14.32 -6.20 8.89
N ASN A 36 13.27 -6.32 9.71
CA ASN A 36 12.40 -7.49 9.74
C ASN A 36 11.70 -7.69 8.40
N SER A 37 11.14 -6.61 7.84
CA SER A 37 10.47 -6.66 6.53
C SER A 37 11.45 -7.05 5.42
N TYR A 38 12.66 -6.49 5.42
CA TYR A 38 13.72 -6.86 4.48
C TYR A 38 14.10 -8.35 4.61
N TRP A 39 14.27 -8.83 5.85
CA TRP A 39 14.63 -10.22 6.11
C TRP A 39 13.53 -11.18 5.63
N GLU A 40 12.28 -10.93 5.98
CA GLU A 40 11.16 -11.76 5.56
C GLU A 40 10.98 -11.77 4.04
N LEU A 41 11.22 -10.62 3.40
CA LEU A 41 11.21 -10.50 1.94
C LEU A 41 12.30 -11.35 1.27
N HIS A 42 13.53 -11.34 1.80
CA HIS A 42 14.67 -12.02 1.18
C HIS A 42 14.83 -13.49 1.57
N PHE A 43 14.44 -13.85 2.80
CA PHE A 43 14.70 -15.17 3.39
C PHE A 43 13.42 -15.95 3.68
N HIS A 44 12.23 -15.37 3.46
CA HIS A 44 10.91 -16.02 3.58
C HIS A 44 10.66 -16.71 4.93
N THR A 45 11.34 -16.23 5.97
CA THR A 45 11.20 -16.68 7.35
C THR A 45 11.29 -15.46 8.25
N LYS A 46 10.71 -15.55 9.45
CA LYS A 46 10.87 -14.50 10.47
C LYS A 46 12.34 -14.23 10.72
N SER A 47 12.68 -12.98 10.99
CA SER A 47 14.05 -12.64 11.35
C SER A 47 14.47 -13.38 12.63
N PRO A 48 15.74 -13.78 12.76
CA PRO A 48 16.25 -14.43 13.97
C PRO A 48 16.02 -13.62 15.26
N TRP A 49 15.79 -12.31 15.13
CA TRP A 49 15.58 -11.36 16.22
C TRP A 49 14.12 -10.91 16.39
N ASP A 50 13.17 -11.44 15.62
CA ASP A 50 11.73 -11.09 15.72
C ASP A 50 11.16 -11.33 17.14
N GLY A 51 11.71 -12.31 17.86
CA GLY A 51 11.30 -12.65 19.23
C GLY A 51 11.92 -11.79 20.34
N ILE A 52 12.79 -10.82 20.03
CA ILE A 52 13.46 -10.01 21.06
C ILE A 52 12.46 -8.98 21.62
N THR A 53 12.07 -9.16 22.88
CA THR A 53 11.12 -8.28 23.59
C THR A 53 11.75 -7.53 24.75
N SER A 54 13.08 -7.43 24.78
CA SER A 54 13.78 -6.74 25.86
C SER A 54 13.40 -5.24 25.89
N PRO A 55 13.21 -4.62 27.07
CA PRO A 55 12.78 -3.23 27.15
C PRO A 55 13.67 -2.24 26.37
N PRO A 56 15.01 -2.36 26.39
CA PRO A 56 15.86 -1.48 25.58
C PRO A 56 15.65 -1.67 24.08
N TRP A 57 15.40 -2.90 23.61
CA TRP A 57 15.13 -3.16 22.19
C TRP A 57 13.81 -2.54 21.77
N VAL A 58 12.72 -2.85 22.47
CA VAL A 58 11.38 -2.30 22.15
C VAL A 58 11.33 -0.77 22.22
N PHE A 59 12.14 -0.15 23.09
CA PHE A 59 12.24 1.30 23.16
C PHE A 59 12.73 1.93 21.84
N GLY A 60 13.66 1.28 21.13
CA GLY A 60 14.15 1.77 19.84
C GLY A 60 13.08 1.83 18.77
N ASP A 61 12.25 0.77 18.69
CA ASP A 61 11.11 0.71 17.78
C ASP A 61 10.09 1.81 18.07
N ARG A 62 9.70 1.95 19.35
CA ARG A 62 8.78 3.02 19.80
C ARG A 62 9.31 4.41 19.51
N LEU A 63 10.62 4.64 19.69
CA LEU A 63 11.25 5.92 19.42
C LEU A 63 11.18 6.24 17.92
N MET A 64 11.43 5.26 17.06
CA MET A 64 11.32 5.43 15.61
C MET A 64 9.86 5.65 15.17
N GLU A 65 8.90 4.92 15.72
CA GLU A 65 7.46 5.15 15.48
C GLU A 65 7.04 6.56 15.91
N ALA A 66 7.42 6.99 17.11
CA ALA A 66 7.15 8.33 17.60
C ALA A 66 7.81 9.41 16.73
N SER A 67 9.04 9.19 16.27
CA SER A 67 9.73 10.10 15.36
C SER A 67 9.03 10.21 14.01
N GLN A 68 8.49 9.11 13.47
CA GLN A 68 7.73 9.12 12.22
C GLN A 68 6.40 9.86 12.42
N ALA A 69 5.64 9.55 13.48
CA ALA A 69 4.40 10.24 13.80
C ALA A 69 4.59 11.75 14.03
N ALA A 70 5.67 12.15 14.71
CA ALA A 70 6.03 13.54 14.90
C ALA A 70 6.39 14.23 13.58
N LYS A 71 7.15 13.56 12.71
CA LYS A 71 7.45 14.04 11.36
C LYS A 71 6.17 14.24 10.56
N ASP A 72 5.25 13.28 10.59
CA ASP A 72 4.00 13.34 9.85
C ASP A 72 3.11 14.48 10.36
N SER A 73 3.01 14.64 11.69
CA SER A 73 2.31 15.76 12.33
C SER A 73 2.93 17.12 11.98
N PHE A 74 4.26 17.19 11.94
CA PHE A 74 4.98 18.41 11.55
C PHE A 74 4.74 18.75 10.07
N VAL A 75 4.81 17.76 9.18
CA VAL A 75 4.47 17.93 7.76
C VAL A 75 3.01 18.36 7.60
N GLU A 76 2.10 17.80 8.40
CA GLU A 76 0.69 18.22 8.45
C GLU A 76 0.55 19.68 8.90
N SER A 77 1.30 20.11 9.92
CA SER A 77 1.32 21.51 10.37
C SER A 77 1.85 22.48 9.33
N LEU A 78 2.84 22.08 8.53
CA LEU A 78 3.42 22.91 7.45
C LEU A 78 2.49 23.01 6.24
N THR A 79 1.62 22.02 6.06
CA THR A 79 0.66 21.96 4.95
C THR A 79 -0.71 22.50 5.32
N SER A 80 -0.97 22.72 6.61
CA SER A 80 -2.17 23.36 7.13
C SER A 80 -1.96 24.88 7.24
N ALA A 81 -2.64 25.66 6.39
CA ALA A 81 -2.66 27.13 6.52
C ALA A 81 -3.34 27.57 7.84
N PRO A 82 -2.96 28.71 8.43
CA PRO A 82 -3.40 29.09 9.76
C PRO A 82 -4.88 29.52 9.74
N GLY A 83 -5.75 28.68 10.28
CA GLY A 83 -7.16 28.99 10.47
C GLY A 83 -7.82 28.05 11.46
N GLY A 84 -7.86 28.46 12.73
CA GLY A 84 -8.87 27.97 13.69
C GLY A 84 -8.35 27.06 14.80
N ASN A 85 -7.86 27.69 15.88
CA ASN A 85 -7.96 27.27 17.28
C ASN A 85 -8.03 25.76 17.61
N ALA A 86 -6.89 25.20 18.04
CA ALA A 86 -6.90 24.08 18.98
C ALA A 86 -6.11 24.48 20.24
N ARG A 87 -6.85 24.59 21.34
CA ARG A 87 -6.35 24.73 22.70
C ARG A 87 -5.34 23.64 23.02
N GLN A 88 -4.26 24.07 23.68
CA GLN A 88 -3.27 23.25 24.35
C GLN A 88 -3.88 22.14 25.20
N SER A 89 -3.27 20.95 25.13
CA SER A 89 -3.14 20.06 26.28
C SER A 89 -1.81 19.31 26.18
N ILE A 90 -0.82 19.80 26.91
CA ILE A 90 0.40 19.06 27.27
C ILE A 90 0.03 18.15 28.45
N PRO A 91 0.41 16.87 28.46
CA PRO A 91 0.49 16.12 29.70
C PRO A 91 1.94 16.03 30.18
N ASP A 92 2.22 16.67 31.31
CA ASP A 92 3.40 16.45 32.15
C ASP A 92 3.32 15.10 32.90
N ASP A 93 4.50 14.48 33.05
CA ASP A 93 4.99 13.53 34.08
C ASP A 93 4.14 12.33 34.60
N ALA A 94 4.60 11.13 34.19
CA ALA A 94 4.85 9.85 34.90
C ALA A 94 4.17 9.55 36.28
N PRO A 95 3.77 8.28 36.61
CA PRO A 95 4.74 7.16 36.76
C PRO A 95 4.25 5.71 36.48
N VAL A 96 5.27 4.83 36.48
CA VAL A 96 5.32 3.37 36.37
C VAL A 96 4.54 2.62 37.48
N ALA A 97 3.80 1.55 37.13
CA ALA A 97 3.70 0.31 37.92
C ALA A 97 3.03 -0.86 37.12
N PRO A 98 3.28 -2.15 37.48
CA PRO A 98 3.24 -3.28 36.54
C PRO A 98 2.17 -4.37 36.84
N ARG A 99 2.06 -5.32 35.89
CA ARG A 99 1.48 -6.69 35.94
C ARG A 99 0.08 -6.87 35.33
N GLN A 100 -0.03 -7.78 34.35
CA GLN A 100 -0.40 -9.17 34.63
C GLN A 100 -0.08 -10.10 33.45
N ALA A 101 0.43 -11.29 33.81
CA ALA A 101 0.88 -12.34 32.92
C ALA A 101 -0.31 -13.13 32.36
N ALA A 102 -0.35 -13.34 31.05
CA ALA A 102 -1.22 -14.33 30.42
C ALA A 102 -0.54 -15.70 30.46
N ARG A 103 -1.23 -16.69 31.06
CA ARG A 103 -0.84 -18.11 31.01
C ARG A 103 -1.18 -18.72 29.64
N PRO A 104 -0.49 -19.79 29.20
CA PRO A 104 -0.67 -20.40 27.89
C PRO A 104 -1.87 -21.34 27.87
N ILE A 105 -2.69 -21.28 26.82
CA ILE A 105 -3.72 -22.29 26.51
C ILE A 105 -3.14 -23.24 25.46
N ALA A 106 -3.16 -24.53 25.78
CA ALA A 106 -2.65 -25.62 24.95
C ALA A 106 -3.50 -25.87 23.69
N PRO A 107 -2.93 -26.49 22.63
CA PRO A 107 -3.61 -26.71 21.36
C PRO A 107 -4.59 -27.88 21.44
N ARG A 108 -5.79 -27.71 20.87
CA ARG A 108 -6.79 -28.78 20.74
C ARG A 108 -6.82 -29.26 19.29
N GLU A 109 -6.29 -30.47 19.07
CA GLU A 109 -6.54 -31.28 17.87
C GLU A 109 -8.03 -31.58 17.67
N LYS A 110 -8.47 -31.59 16.41
CA LYS A 110 -9.60 -32.37 15.85
C LYS A 110 -9.56 -32.20 14.32
N SER A 111 -8.99 -33.18 13.59
CA SER A 111 -9.69 -34.32 12.95
C SER A 111 -10.52 -33.95 11.70
N LEU A 112 -9.99 -34.28 10.51
CA LEU A 112 -10.72 -34.51 9.25
C LEU A 112 -11.53 -35.81 9.36
N PRO A 113 -12.71 -35.98 8.70
CA PRO A 113 -12.79 -36.54 7.32
C PRO A 113 -14.13 -36.20 6.57
N PRO A 114 -14.57 -36.89 5.48
CA PRO A 114 -13.91 -37.31 4.24
C PRO A 114 -14.66 -36.86 2.94
N THR A 115 -14.00 -37.14 1.82
CA THR A 115 -14.42 -37.21 0.40
C THR A 115 -15.82 -37.75 0.09
N VAL A 116 -16.61 -37.07 -0.76
CA VAL A 116 -17.66 -37.67 -1.62
C VAL A 116 -17.79 -36.94 -2.97
N LYS A 117 -17.45 -37.69 -4.03
CA LYS A 117 -17.97 -37.83 -5.42
C LYS A 117 -18.57 -36.64 -6.22
N GLU A 118 -18.06 -36.56 -7.45
CA GLU A 118 -18.62 -36.01 -8.70
C GLU A 118 -20.03 -36.53 -9.04
N PRO A 119 -20.81 -35.75 -9.82
CA PRO A 119 -21.23 -36.26 -11.12
C PRO A 119 -21.20 -35.24 -12.28
N ASP A 120 -21.01 -35.80 -13.48
CA ASP A 120 -20.99 -35.16 -14.80
C ASP A 120 -22.37 -34.74 -15.35
N THR A 121 -22.33 -33.62 -16.09
CA THR A 121 -23.08 -33.20 -17.30
C THR A 121 -24.62 -33.24 -17.36
N HIS A 122 -25.26 -32.09 -17.63
CA HIS A 122 -25.65 -31.67 -19.00
C HIS A 122 -26.28 -30.26 -19.04
N VAL A 123 -26.13 -29.65 -20.22
CA VAL A 123 -26.48 -28.30 -20.69
C VAL A 123 -27.99 -28.02 -20.65
N ASP A 124 -28.36 -26.79 -20.28
CA ASP A 124 -29.41 -26.02 -20.98
C ASP A 124 -29.17 -24.53 -20.86
N GLY A 125 -29.26 -23.86 -22.01
CA GLY A 125 -29.10 -22.41 -22.13
C GLY A 125 -30.32 -21.66 -21.62
N ASN A 126 -30.07 -20.50 -21.02
CA ASN A 126 -30.91 -19.33 -21.21
C ASN A 126 -30.13 -18.06 -20.82
N SER A 127 -29.83 -17.26 -21.84
CA SER A 127 -29.59 -15.83 -21.71
C SER A 127 -30.84 -15.16 -21.14
N ALA A 128 -30.71 -14.50 -19.98
CA ALA A 128 -31.52 -13.33 -19.62
C ALA A 128 -30.95 -12.61 -18.39
N THR A 129 -30.23 -11.52 -18.65
CA THR A 129 -30.38 -10.21 -18.00
C THR A 129 -30.71 -10.15 -16.50
N ARG A 130 -29.73 -9.72 -15.70
CA ARG A 130 -29.93 -8.57 -14.81
C ARG A 130 -28.60 -7.86 -14.54
N ALA A 131 -28.38 -6.78 -15.29
CA ALA A 131 -27.42 -5.75 -14.94
C ALA A 131 -27.74 -5.26 -13.52
N ALA A 132 -26.88 -5.61 -12.57
CA ALA A 132 -26.76 -4.82 -11.36
C ALA A 132 -26.13 -3.50 -11.80
N SER A 133 -26.88 -2.41 -11.76
CA SER A 133 -26.30 -1.07 -11.88
C SER A 133 -25.27 -0.89 -10.78
N THR A 134 -24.01 -1.21 -11.09
CA THR A 134 -22.85 -0.64 -10.42
C THR A 134 -23.00 0.88 -10.49
N ASN A 135 -22.72 1.59 -9.40
CA ASN A 135 -22.80 3.07 -9.34
C ASN A 135 -21.71 3.75 -10.19
N ILE A 136 -21.27 3.10 -11.27
CA ILE A 136 -20.33 3.60 -12.26
C ILE A 136 -21.17 4.24 -13.37
N GLY A 137 -21.63 5.47 -13.14
CA GLY A 137 -22.21 6.29 -14.21
C GLY A 137 -21.07 6.95 -14.98
N ASP A 138 -21.05 6.85 -16.31
CA ASP A 138 -20.11 7.57 -17.19
C ASP A 138 -18.62 7.50 -16.78
N ASN A 139 -18.12 6.35 -16.29
CA ASN A 139 -16.74 6.18 -15.81
C ASN A 139 -16.43 7.02 -14.54
N HIS A 140 -17.42 7.24 -13.67
CA HIS A 140 -17.32 7.87 -12.36
C HIS A 140 -18.09 7.05 -11.30
N VAL A 141 -17.53 6.95 -10.10
CA VAL A 141 -18.19 6.40 -8.92
C VAL A 141 -19.10 7.44 -8.29
N VAL A 142 -20.32 7.05 -7.96
CA VAL A 142 -21.29 7.88 -7.25
C VAL A 142 -21.51 7.34 -5.84
N LEU A 143 -21.01 8.04 -4.83
CA LEU A 143 -21.22 7.74 -3.42
C LEU A 143 -22.59 8.20 -2.94
N LYS A 144 -23.21 7.40 -2.08
CA LYS A 144 -24.40 7.77 -1.31
C LYS A 144 -23.98 8.47 -0.02
N ALA A 145 -24.91 9.23 0.57
CA ALA A 145 -24.71 9.85 1.87
C ALA A 145 -24.30 8.80 2.92
N GLY A 146 -23.28 9.14 3.72
CA GLY A 146 -22.73 8.27 4.76
C GLY A 146 -21.80 7.16 4.27
N GLN A 147 -21.52 7.05 2.96
CA GLN A 147 -20.54 6.10 2.46
C GLN A 147 -19.11 6.64 2.54
N ALA A 148 -18.15 5.74 2.74
CA ALA A 148 -16.72 6.03 2.77
C ALA A 148 -15.98 5.47 1.55
N VAL A 149 -14.75 5.94 1.34
CA VAL A 149 -13.82 5.43 0.31
C VAL A 149 -12.69 4.67 0.97
N LEU A 150 -12.50 3.41 0.60
CA LEU A 150 -11.42 2.56 1.09
C LEU A 150 -10.22 2.62 0.13
N PHE A 151 -9.02 2.81 0.66
CA PHE A 151 -7.77 2.82 -0.09
C PHE A 151 -6.91 1.64 0.33
N ILE A 152 -6.46 0.83 -0.64
CA ILE A 152 -5.50 -0.25 -0.43
C ILE A 152 -4.33 -0.12 -1.39
N GLY A 153 -3.15 -0.54 -0.98
CA GLY A 153 -1.98 -0.49 -1.84
C GLY A 153 -0.65 -0.36 -1.13
N ASP A 154 0.40 -0.22 -1.92
CA ASP A 154 1.78 -0.17 -1.43
C ASP A 154 2.24 1.27 -1.10
N SER A 155 3.55 1.52 -1.16
CA SER A 155 4.10 2.87 -0.92
C SER A 155 3.61 3.93 -1.91
N MET A 156 3.07 3.53 -3.07
CA MET A 156 2.45 4.47 -4.00
C MET A 156 1.11 4.97 -3.47
N MET A 157 0.27 4.08 -2.93
CA MET A 157 -1.00 4.47 -2.32
C MET A 157 -0.77 5.34 -1.11
N GLU A 158 0.17 4.97 -0.23
CA GLU A 158 0.50 5.72 0.99
C GLU A 158 0.87 7.19 0.71
N GLY A 159 1.55 7.45 -0.42
CA GLY A 159 1.86 8.81 -0.84
C GLY A 159 0.66 9.61 -1.39
N VAL A 160 -0.39 8.94 -1.86
CA VAL A 160 -1.50 9.54 -2.62
C VAL A 160 -2.79 9.61 -1.82
N ALA A 161 -3.13 8.57 -1.05
CA ALA A 161 -4.36 8.47 -0.28
C ALA A 161 -4.60 9.68 0.64
N PRO A 162 -3.61 10.21 1.39
CA PRO A 162 -3.83 11.37 2.26
C PRO A 162 -4.39 12.60 1.51
N HIS A 163 -3.96 12.83 0.27
CA HIS A 163 -4.46 13.94 -0.55
C HIS A 163 -5.90 13.71 -1.02
N VAL A 164 -6.24 12.48 -1.44
CA VAL A 164 -7.60 12.13 -1.83
C VAL A 164 -8.56 12.23 -0.64
N ILE A 165 -8.17 11.68 0.51
CA ILE A 165 -8.94 11.73 1.75
C ILE A 165 -9.21 13.17 2.16
N LYS A 166 -8.18 14.03 2.11
CA LYS A 166 -8.34 15.46 2.38
C LYS A 166 -9.37 16.10 1.45
N MET A 167 -9.32 15.84 0.15
CA MET A 167 -10.28 16.39 -0.82
C MET A 167 -11.71 15.88 -0.59
N LEU A 168 -11.88 14.59 -0.30
CA LEU A 168 -13.19 13.98 0.02
C LEU A 168 -13.83 14.63 1.25
N ARG A 169 -13.04 14.79 2.32
CA ARG A 169 -13.49 15.44 3.55
C ARG A 169 -13.86 16.90 3.31
N ASP A 170 -12.96 17.67 2.68
CA ASP A 170 -13.13 19.13 2.55
C ASP A 170 -14.23 19.51 1.55
N ARG A 171 -14.49 18.69 0.52
CA ARG A 171 -15.48 18.98 -0.53
C ARG A 171 -16.85 18.34 -0.27
N TYR A 172 -16.88 17.17 0.35
CA TYR A 172 -18.08 16.35 0.45
C TYR A 172 -18.36 15.80 1.85
N SER A 173 -17.52 16.11 2.85
CA SER A 173 -17.61 15.50 4.19
C SER A 173 -17.65 13.96 4.16
N VAL A 174 -16.98 13.37 3.17
CA VAL A 174 -16.85 11.92 3.01
C VAL A 174 -15.61 11.43 3.74
N GLU A 175 -15.75 10.36 4.51
CA GLU A 175 -14.63 9.65 5.15
C GLU A 175 -13.81 8.88 4.10
N GLY A 176 -12.49 8.88 4.27
CA GLY A 176 -11.62 7.98 3.55
C GLY A 176 -10.73 7.19 4.51
N ILE A 177 -10.50 5.93 4.18
CA ILE A 177 -9.84 4.95 5.05
C ILE A 177 -8.60 4.45 4.32
N ASP A 178 -7.43 4.72 4.86
CA ASP A 178 -6.17 4.27 4.28
C ASP A 178 -5.67 3.00 4.97
N LEU A 179 -5.63 1.90 4.23
CA LEU A 179 -5.02 0.64 4.67
C LEU A 179 -3.67 0.39 3.99
N SER A 180 -3.12 1.38 3.27
CA SER A 180 -1.87 1.22 2.53
C SER A 180 -0.71 0.76 3.42
N LYS A 181 0.16 -0.07 2.85
CA LYS A 181 1.29 -0.66 3.56
C LYS A 181 2.51 -0.76 2.66
N ARG A 182 3.60 -0.10 3.05
CA ARG A 182 4.90 -0.15 2.35
C ARG A 182 5.39 -1.59 2.14
N SER A 183 6.15 -1.77 1.06
CA SER A 183 6.84 -3.03 0.74
C SER A 183 5.91 -4.24 0.57
N THR A 184 4.63 -3.99 0.29
CA THR A 184 3.64 -5.05 -0.01
C THR A 184 3.32 -5.09 -1.51
N GLY A 185 2.62 -6.14 -1.92
CA GLY A 185 2.18 -6.35 -3.29
C GLY A 185 1.33 -7.61 -3.39
N LEU A 186 0.96 -8.01 -4.59
CA LEU A 186 0.21 -9.25 -4.83
C LEU A 186 1.11 -10.47 -4.94
N THR A 187 2.43 -10.32 -5.10
CA THR A 187 3.35 -11.43 -5.45
C THR A 187 3.64 -12.37 -4.28
N TYR A 188 3.64 -11.87 -3.04
CA TYR A 188 4.04 -12.62 -1.86
C TYR A 188 2.95 -12.63 -0.76
N PRO A 189 1.87 -13.41 -0.94
CA PRO A 189 0.73 -13.39 -0.01
C PRO A 189 1.06 -13.91 1.40
N HIS A 190 2.16 -14.67 1.57
CA HIS A 190 2.62 -15.10 2.90
C HIS A 190 3.18 -13.93 3.73
N PHE A 191 3.75 -12.92 3.07
CA PHE A 191 4.22 -11.70 3.74
C PHE A 191 3.05 -10.75 3.98
N PHE A 192 2.24 -10.49 2.95
CA PHE A 192 1.06 -9.64 3.07
C PHE A 192 -0.02 -10.04 2.07
N ASN A 193 -1.22 -10.38 2.55
CA ASN A 193 -2.31 -10.89 1.72
C ASN A 193 -3.41 -9.85 1.54
N TRP A 194 -3.32 -9.03 0.49
CA TRP A 194 -4.31 -8.01 0.17
C TRP A 194 -5.76 -8.52 0.09
N PRO A 195 -6.07 -9.63 -0.64
CA PRO A 195 -7.41 -10.21 -0.62
C PRO A 195 -7.95 -10.51 0.79
N LEU A 196 -7.12 -11.11 1.67
CA LEU A 196 -7.53 -11.43 3.04
C LEU A 196 -7.78 -10.16 3.87
N ILE A 197 -6.89 -9.17 3.78
CA ILE A 197 -7.04 -7.89 4.49
C ILE A 197 -8.31 -7.17 4.03
N LEU A 198 -8.55 -7.13 2.71
CA LEU A 198 -9.75 -6.54 2.14
C LEU A 198 -11.02 -7.26 2.61
N SER A 199 -11.04 -8.60 2.58
CA SER A 199 -12.19 -9.37 3.05
C SER A 199 -12.56 -9.03 4.50
N HIS A 200 -11.56 -9.02 5.40
CA HIS A 200 -11.79 -8.66 6.80
C HIS A 200 -12.30 -7.23 6.97
N GLU A 201 -11.83 -6.28 6.17
CA GLU A 201 -12.32 -4.90 6.26
C GLU A 201 -13.76 -4.78 5.76
N LEU A 202 -14.10 -5.44 4.64
CA LEU A 202 -15.45 -5.44 4.08
C LEU A 202 -16.47 -6.24 4.91
N GLU A 203 -16.00 -7.09 5.82
CA GLU A 203 -16.83 -7.72 6.86
C GLU A 203 -17.15 -6.72 7.98
N LYS A 204 -16.14 -5.96 8.43
CA LYS A 204 -16.29 -4.97 9.51
C LYS A 204 -17.11 -3.75 9.10
N ARG A 205 -16.96 -3.30 7.85
CA ARG A 205 -17.56 -2.07 7.34
C ARG A 205 -18.53 -2.31 6.19
N GLN A 206 -19.80 -1.98 6.41
CA GLN A 206 -20.85 -2.10 5.41
C GLN A 206 -21.14 -0.77 4.68
N ASP A 207 -20.44 0.30 5.04
CA ASP A 207 -20.61 1.65 4.53
C ASP A 207 -19.58 2.03 3.46
N ILE A 208 -18.71 1.11 3.05
CA ILE A 208 -17.77 1.34 1.94
C ILE A 208 -18.56 1.51 0.64
N GLY A 209 -18.38 2.67 0.00
CA GLY A 209 -19.03 3.01 -1.28
C GLY A 209 -18.10 2.96 -2.48
N ALA A 210 -16.79 2.94 -2.27
CA ALA A 210 -15.78 2.80 -3.32
C ALA A 210 -14.50 2.16 -2.77
N LEU A 211 -13.82 1.38 -3.60
CA LEU A 211 -12.49 0.87 -3.34
C LEU A 211 -11.50 1.50 -4.33
N VAL A 212 -10.40 2.06 -3.84
CA VAL A 212 -9.27 2.50 -4.66
C VAL A 212 -8.09 1.57 -4.40
N VAL A 213 -7.55 1.01 -5.47
CA VAL A 213 -6.39 0.10 -5.43
C VAL A 213 -5.22 0.77 -6.13
N PHE A 214 -4.07 0.87 -5.46
CA PHE A 214 -2.85 1.38 -6.08
C PHE A 214 -1.61 0.62 -5.60
N LEU A 215 -1.17 -0.34 -6.40
CA LEU A 215 -0.07 -1.23 -6.10
C LEU A 215 0.71 -1.62 -7.36
N GLY A 216 1.90 -2.20 -7.18
CA GLY A 216 2.62 -2.92 -8.23
C GLY A 216 4.11 -2.64 -8.32
N SER A 217 4.67 -1.69 -7.54
CA SER A 217 6.14 -1.47 -7.56
C SER A 217 6.93 -2.66 -7.05
N ASN A 218 6.32 -3.47 -6.18
CA ASN A 218 7.01 -4.58 -5.50
C ASN A 218 6.73 -5.96 -6.14
N ASP A 219 5.94 -5.98 -7.21
CA ASP A 219 5.42 -7.20 -7.82
C ASP A 219 6.17 -7.81 -9.02
N PRO A 220 7.03 -7.11 -9.79
CA PRO A 220 7.56 -7.68 -11.02
C PRO A 220 8.73 -8.68 -10.83
N TRP A 221 8.49 -9.72 -10.04
CA TRP A 221 9.48 -10.73 -9.65
C TRP A 221 8.88 -12.14 -9.67
N ASP A 222 9.75 -13.14 -9.61
CA ASP A 222 9.33 -14.53 -9.40
C ASP A 222 8.42 -14.62 -8.16
N MET A 223 7.46 -15.55 -8.18
CA MET A 223 6.51 -15.69 -7.07
C MET A 223 6.46 -17.12 -6.55
N PRO A 224 6.22 -17.34 -5.25
CA PRO A 224 6.05 -18.69 -4.74
C PRO A 224 4.83 -19.34 -5.42
N SER A 225 5.02 -20.57 -5.88
CA SER A 225 3.90 -21.47 -6.21
C SER A 225 3.14 -21.81 -4.93
N GLY A 226 1.87 -22.23 -5.03
CA GLY A 226 0.99 -22.41 -3.87
C GLY A 226 1.49 -23.34 -2.75
N ASN A 227 2.56 -24.12 -2.97
CA ASN A 227 3.21 -24.96 -1.96
C ASN A 227 4.47 -24.35 -1.33
N GLY A 228 4.87 -23.12 -1.72
CA GLY A 228 6.02 -22.37 -1.20
C GLY A 228 7.40 -22.94 -1.54
N LYS A 229 7.50 -24.13 -2.13
CA LYS A 229 8.79 -24.80 -2.42
C LYS A 229 9.36 -24.46 -3.79
N ASN A 230 8.49 -24.20 -4.76
CA ASN A 230 8.89 -23.84 -6.12
C ASN A 230 8.49 -22.40 -6.43
N PHE A 231 9.29 -21.71 -7.24
CA PHE A 231 8.97 -20.37 -7.72
C PHE A 231 8.46 -20.43 -9.16
N LEU A 232 7.37 -19.72 -9.41
CA LEU A 232 6.87 -19.44 -10.74
C LEU A 232 7.70 -18.28 -11.29
N LYS A 233 8.27 -18.48 -12.48
CA LYS A 233 9.11 -17.47 -13.13
C LYS A 233 8.27 -16.30 -13.60
N PHE A 234 8.72 -15.08 -13.33
CA PHE A 234 8.07 -13.86 -13.81
C PHE A 234 7.78 -13.96 -15.33
N GLU A 235 6.58 -13.51 -15.74
CA GLU A 235 6.03 -13.61 -17.10
C GLU A 235 5.82 -15.03 -17.68
N SER A 236 6.11 -16.10 -16.93
CA SER A 236 5.71 -17.44 -17.37
C SER A 236 4.18 -17.57 -17.38
N PRO A 237 3.59 -18.43 -18.23
CA PRO A 237 2.13 -18.60 -18.26
C PRO A 237 1.52 -18.97 -16.91
N ALA A 238 2.22 -19.79 -16.12
CA ALA A 238 1.79 -20.15 -14.77
C ALA A 238 1.87 -18.96 -13.79
N TRP A 239 2.87 -18.09 -13.95
CA TRP A 239 2.98 -16.86 -13.17
C TRP A 239 1.86 -15.88 -13.51
N GLU A 240 1.63 -15.65 -14.80
CA GLU A 240 0.58 -14.74 -15.26
C GLU A 240 -0.80 -15.19 -14.76
N SER A 241 -1.12 -16.48 -14.93
CA SER A 241 -2.39 -17.05 -14.45
C SER A 241 -2.60 -16.79 -12.97
N ALA A 242 -1.63 -17.14 -12.12
CA ALA A 242 -1.80 -17.01 -10.69
C ALA A 242 -1.71 -15.54 -10.20
N TYR A 243 -1.05 -14.65 -10.92
CA TYR A 243 -1.10 -13.21 -10.63
C TYR A 243 -2.46 -12.61 -11.00
N ARG A 244 -3.03 -12.99 -12.15
CA ARG A 244 -4.41 -12.63 -12.54
C ARG A 244 -5.44 -13.14 -11.54
N ASP A 245 -5.28 -14.34 -11.00
CA ASP A 245 -6.16 -14.87 -9.94
C ASP A 245 -6.19 -13.96 -8.70
N ARG A 246 -5.06 -13.36 -8.35
CA ARG A 246 -4.95 -12.45 -7.20
C ARG A 246 -5.59 -11.10 -7.47
N ILE A 247 -5.47 -10.57 -8.69
CA ILE A 247 -6.20 -9.37 -9.14
C ILE A 247 -7.71 -9.65 -9.08
N ARG A 248 -8.17 -10.75 -9.69
CA ARG A 248 -9.58 -11.14 -9.72
C ARG A 248 -10.16 -11.37 -8.33
N SER A 249 -9.37 -11.90 -7.40
CA SER A 249 -9.81 -12.09 -6.01
C SER A 249 -10.21 -10.76 -5.35
N ILE A 250 -9.45 -9.68 -5.58
CA ILE A 250 -9.80 -8.34 -5.08
C ILE A 250 -11.06 -7.81 -5.76
N LEU A 251 -11.14 -7.91 -7.09
CA LEU A 251 -12.30 -7.45 -7.86
C LEU A 251 -13.58 -8.19 -7.47
N ASN A 252 -13.50 -9.51 -7.21
CA ASN A 252 -14.62 -10.33 -6.80
C ASN A 252 -15.14 -9.95 -5.41
N LEU A 253 -14.25 -9.75 -4.43
CA LEU A 253 -14.62 -9.30 -3.08
C LEU A 253 -15.40 -7.98 -3.12
N ALA A 254 -14.94 -7.03 -3.93
CA ALA A 254 -15.63 -5.75 -4.10
C ALA A 254 -16.99 -5.94 -4.80
N ARG A 255 -17.05 -6.75 -5.87
CA ARG A 255 -18.29 -7.04 -6.61
C ARG A 255 -19.35 -7.72 -5.76
N GLU A 256 -18.98 -8.68 -4.92
CA GLU A 256 -19.90 -9.37 -4.00
C GLU A 256 -20.61 -8.37 -3.07
N LYS A 257 -19.91 -7.30 -2.69
CA LYS A 257 -20.44 -6.20 -1.89
C LYS A 257 -21.03 -5.04 -2.72
N ARG A 258 -20.99 -5.15 -4.06
CA ARG A 258 -21.40 -4.11 -5.02
C ARG A 258 -20.64 -2.79 -4.84
N ILE A 259 -19.36 -2.89 -4.48
CA ILE A 259 -18.45 -1.76 -4.31
C ILE A 259 -17.71 -1.57 -5.64
N PRO A 260 -17.87 -0.42 -6.32
CA PRO A 260 -17.09 -0.10 -7.50
C PRO A 260 -15.61 0.11 -7.15
N VAL A 261 -14.74 -0.24 -8.08
CA VAL A 261 -13.28 -0.24 -7.96
C VAL A 261 -12.67 0.80 -8.89
N ILE A 262 -11.77 1.61 -8.35
CA ILE A 262 -10.85 2.46 -9.09
C ILE A 262 -9.46 1.85 -8.94
N TRP A 263 -8.96 1.22 -10.00
CA TRP A 263 -7.62 0.62 -10.03
C TRP A 263 -6.63 1.58 -10.69
N VAL A 264 -5.61 1.98 -9.95
CA VAL A 264 -4.56 2.90 -10.38
C VAL A 264 -3.31 2.10 -10.72
N SER A 265 -2.85 2.22 -11.96
CA SER A 265 -1.66 1.54 -12.46
C SER A 265 -0.41 2.42 -12.29
N PRO A 266 0.67 1.89 -11.70
CA PRO A 266 1.93 2.61 -11.49
C PRO A 266 2.54 3.15 -12.79
N PRO A 267 3.19 4.32 -12.74
CA PRO A 267 3.87 4.85 -13.92
C PRO A 267 5.23 4.20 -14.14
N ASN A 268 5.86 4.54 -15.26
CA ASN A 268 7.23 4.13 -15.56
C ASN A 268 8.19 4.56 -14.44
N VAL A 269 9.24 3.78 -14.22
CA VAL A 269 10.29 4.03 -13.22
C VAL A 269 11.67 4.07 -13.88
N GLU A 270 12.65 4.64 -13.19
CA GLU A 270 14.00 4.84 -13.73
C GLU A 270 14.74 3.51 -14.01
N ASN A 271 14.61 2.54 -13.11
CA ASN A 271 15.26 1.25 -13.26
C ASN A 271 14.63 0.45 -14.40
N LYS A 272 15.37 0.19 -15.48
CA LYS A 272 14.87 -0.47 -16.69
C LYS A 272 14.23 -1.84 -16.46
N LYS A 273 14.82 -2.68 -15.60
CA LYS A 273 14.31 -4.03 -15.32
C LYS A 273 12.98 -3.97 -14.58
N LEU A 274 12.93 -3.16 -13.51
CA LEU A 274 11.70 -2.94 -12.77
C LEU A 274 10.63 -2.29 -13.66
N ASN A 275 11.02 -1.33 -14.48
CA ASN A 275 10.12 -0.62 -15.39
C ASN A 275 9.47 -1.55 -16.42
N HIS A 276 10.25 -2.46 -17.01
CA HIS A 276 9.72 -3.49 -17.91
C HIS A 276 8.64 -4.33 -17.20
N GLY A 277 8.96 -4.83 -16.01
CA GLY A 277 8.03 -5.65 -15.26
C GLY A 277 6.77 -4.89 -14.80
N ILE A 278 6.90 -3.62 -14.39
CA ILE A 278 5.76 -2.72 -14.10
C ILE A 278 4.87 -2.56 -15.34
N ASN A 279 5.45 -2.35 -16.52
CA ASN A 279 4.69 -2.23 -17.76
C ASN A 279 3.94 -3.53 -18.10
N TYR A 280 4.57 -4.69 -17.88
CA TYR A 280 3.92 -5.99 -18.07
C TYR A 280 2.71 -6.16 -17.13
N ILE A 281 2.88 -5.97 -15.81
CA ILE A 281 1.77 -6.14 -14.85
C ILE A 281 0.66 -5.09 -15.03
N ASN A 282 0.99 -3.88 -15.50
CA ASN A 282 0.00 -2.86 -15.83
C ASN A 282 -0.95 -3.32 -16.93
N GLY A 283 -0.44 -4.05 -17.93
CA GLY A 283 -1.27 -4.68 -18.95
C GLY A 283 -2.24 -5.70 -18.36
N LEU A 284 -1.80 -6.47 -17.36
CA LEU A 284 -2.65 -7.42 -16.64
C LEU A 284 -3.74 -6.67 -15.86
N PHE A 285 -3.39 -5.67 -15.05
CA PHE A 285 -4.35 -4.84 -14.32
C PHE A 285 -5.41 -4.25 -15.24
N GLU A 286 -5.00 -3.59 -16.32
CA GLU A 286 -5.92 -2.95 -17.25
C GLU A 286 -6.88 -3.96 -17.89
N SER A 287 -6.37 -5.15 -18.27
CA SER A 287 -7.21 -6.18 -18.88
C SER A 287 -8.26 -6.75 -17.90
N GLU A 288 -7.90 -7.05 -16.66
CA GLU A 288 -8.81 -7.60 -15.66
C GLU A 288 -9.84 -6.56 -15.20
N VAL A 289 -9.40 -5.32 -14.94
CA VAL A 289 -10.27 -4.23 -14.49
C VAL A 289 -11.31 -3.87 -15.56
N LYS A 290 -10.90 -3.81 -16.84
CA LYS A 290 -11.83 -3.57 -17.94
C LYS A 290 -12.80 -4.72 -18.16
N ALA A 291 -12.37 -5.97 -18.01
CA ALA A 291 -13.25 -7.13 -18.14
C ALA A 291 -14.42 -7.07 -17.14
N GLU A 292 -14.20 -6.45 -15.99
CA GLU A 292 -15.20 -6.28 -14.93
C GLU A 292 -15.95 -4.94 -14.98
N ASN A 293 -15.73 -4.14 -16.04
CA ASN A 293 -16.32 -2.80 -16.21
C ASN A 293 -15.99 -1.83 -15.06
N GLU A 294 -14.84 -2.02 -14.43
CA GLU A 294 -14.32 -1.17 -13.35
C GLU A 294 -13.43 -0.05 -13.91
N ILE A 295 -13.12 0.95 -13.08
CA ILE A 295 -12.40 2.15 -13.52
C ILE A 295 -10.89 1.88 -13.47
N SER A 296 -10.20 2.02 -14.60
CA SER A 296 -8.74 1.99 -14.67
C SER A 296 -8.15 3.40 -14.85
N ILE A 297 -7.17 3.76 -14.04
CA ILE A 297 -6.39 5.00 -14.14
C ILE A 297 -4.92 4.64 -14.40
N ARG A 298 -4.37 5.11 -15.52
CA ARG A 298 -2.94 4.99 -15.82
C ARG A 298 -2.19 6.25 -15.38
N VAL A 299 -1.26 6.13 -14.44
CA VAL A 299 -0.46 7.28 -14.00
C VAL A 299 0.46 7.79 -15.12
N ASN A 300 0.89 6.94 -16.05
CA ASN A 300 1.64 7.35 -17.23
C ASN A 300 0.91 8.46 -18.03
N GLU A 301 -0.42 8.42 -18.12
CA GLU A 301 -1.18 9.45 -18.83
C GLU A 301 -1.22 10.77 -18.07
N ILE A 302 -1.26 10.71 -16.74
CA ILE A 302 -1.22 11.87 -15.86
C ILE A 302 0.14 12.57 -16.00
N PHE A 303 1.22 11.79 -16.10
CA PHE A 303 2.59 12.29 -16.20
C PHE A 303 3.06 12.57 -17.63
N GLY A 304 2.21 12.33 -18.63
CA GLY A 304 2.56 12.49 -20.05
C GLY A 304 3.67 11.53 -20.52
N TYR A 305 3.90 10.43 -19.80
CA TYR A 305 4.90 9.43 -20.20
C TYR A 305 4.41 8.67 -21.43
N GLN A 306 5.32 8.45 -22.37
CA GLN A 306 5.08 7.67 -23.57
C GLN A 306 5.90 6.38 -23.56
N SER A 307 5.31 5.29 -24.05
CA SER A 307 5.94 3.98 -24.07
C SER A 307 6.49 3.61 -22.68
N SER A 308 7.72 3.10 -22.61
CA SER A 308 8.41 2.77 -21.35
C SER A 308 9.37 3.89 -20.89
N ILE A 309 9.19 5.14 -21.34
CA ILE A 309 10.12 6.24 -21.02
C ILE A 309 9.79 6.82 -19.64
N TYR A 310 10.82 6.94 -18.81
CA TYR A 310 10.77 7.60 -17.50
C TYR A 310 11.35 9.02 -17.60
N SER A 311 10.74 9.96 -16.86
CA SER A 311 11.28 11.31 -16.65
C SER A 311 10.94 11.80 -15.25
N PRO A 312 11.89 12.35 -14.47
CA PRO A 312 11.57 12.91 -13.15
C PRO A 312 10.70 14.17 -13.23
N ASP A 313 10.65 14.81 -14.40
CA ASP A 313 9.93 16.04 -14.68
C ASP A 313 8.85 15.81 -15.74
N MET A 314 7.77 16.59 -15.67
CA MET A 314 6.73 16.70 -16.68
C MET A 314 6.73 18.12 -17.25
N GLU A 315 6.47 18.25 -18.56
CA GLU A 315 6.22 19.56 -19.16
C GLU A 315 4.77 19.97 -18.93
N GLN A 316 4.57 21.13 -18.31
CA GLN A 316 3.27 21.74 -18.06
C GLN A 316 3.39 23.24 -18.32
N ASP A 317 2.53 23.80 -19.18
CA ASP A 317 2.50 25.23 -19.49
C ASP A 317 3.87 25.83 -19.88
N LYS A 318 4.67 25.06 -20.65
CA LYS A 318 6.06 25.38 -21.06
C LYS A 318 7.07 25.43 -19.91
N ALA A 319 6.70 25.02 -18.70
CA ALA A 319 7.59 24.84 -17.56
C ALA A 319 7.83 23.35 -17.28
N LYS A 320 9.01 23.03 -16.74
CA LYS A 320 9.30 21.70 -16.19
C LYS A 320 8.85 21.65 -14.74
N VAL A 321 7.98 20.70 -14.43
CA VAL A 321 7.45 20.45 -13.08
C VAL A 321 8.00 19.13 -12.59
N ARG A 322 8.68 19.15 -11.44
CA ARG A 322 9.21 17.93 -10.82
C ARG A 322 8.07 17.08 -10.26
N ILE A 323 7.87 15.88 -10.81
CA ILE A 323 6.80 14.94 -10.43
C ILE A 323 7.32 13.69 -9.70
N ARG A 324 8.64 13.43 -9.72
CA ARG A 324 9.28 12.30 -9.04
C ARG A 324 10.30 12.74 -7.99
N THR A 325 10.51 11.89 -6.98
CA THR A 325 11.68 12.03 -6.09
C THR A 325 12.96 11.62 -6.83
N ASN A 326 14.11 11.72 -6.17
CA ASN A 326 15.41 11.35 -6.74
C ASN A 326 15.68 9.84 -6.73
N ASP A 327 14.79 9.02 -6.16
CA ASP A 327 14.98 7.57 -6.09
C ASP A 327 14.52 6.81 -7.35
N GLY A 328 13.95 7.52 -8.33
CA GLY A 328 13.51 6.93 -9.59
C GLY A 328 12.18 6.16 -9.52
N VAL A 329 11.53 6.10 -8.36
CA VAL A 329 10.33 5.29 -8.08
C VAL A 329 9.19 6.11 -7.48
N HIS A 330 9.43 6.93 -6.46
CA HIS A 330 8.37 7.65 -5.75
C HIS A 330 8.06 9.02 -6.36
N PHE A 331 6.98 9.63 -5.86
CA PHE A 331 6.42 10.88 -6.36
C PHE A 331 6.87 12.06 -5.51
N SER A 332 7.11 13.21 -6.17
CA SER A 332 7.17 14.49 -5.46
C SER A 332 5.77 14.83 -4.89
N LEU A 333 5.68 15.83 -4.01
CA LEU A 333 4.38 16.33 -3.54
C LEU A 333 3.46 16.72 -4.70
N THR A 334 4.00 17.31 -5.76
CA THR A 334 3.24 17.68 -6.96
C THR A 334 2.71 16.44 -7.69
N GLY A 335 3.57 15.42 -7.88
CA GLY A 335 3.15 14.16 -8.50
C GLY A 335 2.06 13.44 -7.70
N GLN A 336 2.17 13.41 -6.36
CA GLN A 336 1.14 12.85 -5.48
C GLN A 336 -0.20 13.56 -5.66
N LYS A 337 -0.20 14.90 -5.67
CA LYS A 337 -1.42 15.71 -5.86
C LYS A 337 -2.06 15.49 -7.21
N MET A 338 -1.29 15.43 -8.29
CA MET A 338 -1.82 15.16 -9.64
C MET A 338 -2.53 13.80 -9.73
N ILE A 339 -1.94 12.75 -9.14
CA ILE A 339 -2.58 11.43 -9.09
C ILE A 339 -3.85 11.49 -8.23
N ALA A 340 -3.77 12.14 -7.06
CA ALA A 340 -4.90 12.28 -6.16
C ALA A 340 -6.07 13.03 -6.81
N GLU A 341 -5.80 14.12 -7.53
CA GLU A 341 -6.81 14.89 -8.27
C GLU A 341 -7.47 14.04 -9.35
N ARG A 342 -6.69 13.19 -10.04
CA ARG A 342 -7.22 12.26 -11.04
C ARG A 342 -8.15 11.23 -10.39
N ILE A 343 -7.76 10.62 -9.27
CA ILE A 343 -8.62 9.69 -8.52
C ILE A 343 -9.88 10.40 -8.03
N PHE A 344 -9.74 11.56 -7.39
CA PHE A 344 -10.85 12.35 -6.88
C PHE A 344 -11.83 12.75 -7.98
N SER A 345 -11.33 13.08 -9.18
CA SER A 345 -12.19 13.39 -10.33
C SER A 345 -13.13 12.24 -10.70
N LYS A 346 -12.79 11.00 -10.33
CA LYS A 346 -13.60 9.81 -10.56
C LYS A 346 -14.64 9.55 -9.48
N ILE A 347 -14.72 10.38 -8.44
CA ILE A 347 -15.64 10.19 -7.32
C ILE A 347 -16.57 11.41 -7.27
N SER A 348 -17.86 11.14 -7.19
CA SER A 348 -18.91 12.13 -7.00
C SER A 348 -19.82 11.69 -5.86
N VAL A 349 -20.53 12.62 -5.25
CA VAL A 349 -21.44 12.33 -4.14
C VAL A 349 -22.83 12.79 -4.54
N ARG A 350 -23.83 11.90 -4.41
CA ARG A 350 -25.23 12.31 -4.56
C ARG A 350 -25.62 13.19 -3.37
N PRO A 351 -26.17 14.39 -3.60
CA PRO A 351 -26.73 15.20 -2.53
C PRO A 351 -27.80 14.41 -1.78
N SER A 352 -27.86 14.56 -0.46
CA SER A 352 -28.97 13.98 0.30
C SER A 352 -30.27 14.67 -0.11
N LEU A 353 -31.38 13.93 -0.24
CA LEU A 353 -32.69 14.45 -0.66
C LEU A 353 -33.25 15.56 0.27
N ASN A 354 -32.59 15.85 1.39
CA ASN A 354 -33.00 16.88 2.34
C ASN A 354 -32.36 18.26 2.09
N GLU A 355 -31.54 18.43 1.05
CA GLU A 355 -30.94 19.73 0.69
C GLU A 355 -31.61 20.43 -0.51
N VAL A 356 -32.66 19.85 -1.10
CA VAL A 356 -33.46 20.51 -2.15
C VAL A 356 -34.71 21.15 -1.54
N THR A 357 -34.51 22.01 -0.55
CA THR A 357 -35.47 23.03 -0.14
C THR A 357 -34.70 24.07 0.64
N HIS A 358 -34.32 25.16 -0.01
CA HIS A 358 -34.49 26.53 0.48
C HIS A 358 -34.15 27.55 -0.61
#